data_AF-A0A936TKW3-F1
#
_entry.id   AF-A0A936TKW3-F1
#
_cell.length_a   1.000
_cell.length_b   1.000
_cell.length_c   1.000
_cell.angle_alpha   90.00
_cell.angle_beta   90.00
_cell.angle_gamma   90.00
#
_symmetry.space_group_name_H-M   'P 1'
#
loop_
_entity.id
_entity.type
_entity.pdbx_description
1 polymer ?
#
loop_
_entity_poly.entity_id
_entity_poly.type
_entity_poly.pdbx_seq_one_letter_code
_entity_poly.pdbx_strand_id
1 'polypeptide(L)'
;MAELPTITLALYAQTDVGMVRSGNEDNFLILDLSSGNSWTASDEEPQELLTYSQGYYGSLIAVSDGMGGALAGEVASRMAVETVRDRMLQLQAHDVYGNMSFPERLRLSIEEANLLINDESQTNPAHKGLGATFTAIAVNGNQVFFAQVGDSRAYLLRRGNIARITKDQSLVQQLIDAGQITEEEAETHSYRNVILQALGAHNSVNVEVNSVTLCQLDTLILCSDGLSGKINQHEIAGIVNEAADLKSACTKLINLANERGGEDNITVVIAQFSGPGLPLPNNDTVEPHSLARSPDTPTEINWGVGAKTDPLSGSTDQTVKLAGSEVAKKTEPLPFPPSESTPFTASVQRGSTESGRTNDLSDRRGPITSVFAAEDFDDSSNVTSQPSTPHETAPIEKRQTSPIDTPSEAPSSNNDGTLSDGGSSGSEVKEDKRKTEPAKGSSKINLFLLGGLILIGIAVVLGAATYFRRQAEERDARAEAEMQLQRDYQNQKEGQIGQLREKIAEITRKLQAIEKPALKEKSLLWQESLNKLSLRLDEVDKIPYDQLQQISQDCSEIDKELKKIEDEVNDLQGLIPSTFTNREPVRV
;
A
#
# COMPACT_ATOMS: atom_id res chain seq x y z
N MET A 1 -20.19 33.24 -8.04
CA MET A 1 -19.26 32.75 -7.00
C MET A 1 -17.95 33.45 -7.26
N ALA A 2 -17.31 34.07 -6.27
CA ALA A 2 -15.97 34.61 -6.48
C ALA A 2 -15.05 33.43 -6.84
N GLU A 3 -14.28 33.55 -7.92
CA GLU A 3 -13.25 32.55 -8.25
C GLU A 3 -12.34 32.44 -7.04
N LEU A 4 -12.31 31.25 -6.42
CA LEU A 4 -11.37 30.99 -5.33
C LEU A 4 -9.96 31.17 -5.91
N PRO A 5 -9.07 31.89 -5.20
CA PRO A 5 -7.77 32.21 -5.73
C PRO A 5 -6.97 30.91 -5.97
N THR A 6 -6.53 30.72 -7.20
CA THR A 6 -5.93 29.46 -7.68
C THR A 6 -4.59 29.19 -7.00
N ILE A 7 -4.38 27.93 -6.60
CA ILE A 7 -3.09 27.40 -6.15
C ILE A 7 -2.63 26.41 -7.21
N THR A 8 -1.43 26.61 -7.75
CA THR A 8 -0.82 25.74 -8.76
C THR A 8 0.26 24.89 -8.11
N LEU A 9 0.19 23.57 -8.33
CA LEU A 9 1.21 22.61 -7.96
C LEU A 9 2.01 22.24 -9.21
N ALA A 10 3.33 22.36 -9.13
CA ALA A 10 4.26 21.72 -10.06
C ALA A 10 5.02 20.65 -9.28
N LEU A 11 5.03 19.41 -9.76
CA LEU A 11 5.62 18.30 -9.01
C LEU A 11 6.30 17.28 -9.92
N TYR A 12 7.29 16.61 -9.36
CA TYR A 12 7.98 15.48 -9.97
C TYR A 12 8.28 14.44 -8.90
N ALA A 13 8.10 13.17 -9.25
CA ALA A 13 8.42 12.03 -8.40
C ALA A 13 9.34 11.10 -9.17
N GLN A 14 10.31 10.52 -8.47
CA GLN A 14 11.21 9.53 -9.05
C GLN A 14 11.60 8.54 -7.95
N THR A 15 11.65 7.26 -8.32
CA THR A 15 12.13 6.19 -7.47
C THR A 15 13.23 5.40 -8.20
N ASP A 16 14.17 4.86 -7.44
CA ASP A 16 15.29 4.07 -7.96
C ASP A 16 15.56 2.89 -7.03
N VAL A 17 15.86 1.74 -7.62
CA VAL A 17 16.16 0.50 -6.88
C VAL A 17 17.42 0.68 -6.01
N GLY A 18 18.31 1.61 -6.37
CA GLY A 18 19.64 1.70 -5.81
C GLY A 18 20.63 0.76 -6.51
N MET A 19 21.87 0.80 -6.04
CA MET A 19 22.99 0.05 -6.62
C MET A 19 23.13 -1.38 -6.07
N VAL A 20 22.54 -1.66 -4.91
CA VAL A 20 22.74 -2.92 -4.17
C VAL A 20 21.49 -3.79 -4.09
N ARG A 21 20.30 -3.19 -3.99
CA ARG A 21 19.04 -3.95 -3.87
C ARG A 21 18.68 -4.63 -5.19
N SER A 22 17.94 -5.73 -5.11
CA SER A 22 17.47 -6.49 -6.28
C SER A 22 16.08 -6.08 -6.77
N GLY A 23 15.36 -5.28 -5.99
CA GLY A 23 14.00 -4.82 -6.27
C GLY A 23 13.71 -3.53 -5.51
N ASN A 24 12.62 -2.88 -5.88
CA ASN A 24 12.20 -1.63 -5.27
C ASN A 24 11.04 -1.88 -4.29
N GLU A 25 11.32 -1.75 -3.00
CA GLU A 25 10.34 -1.85 -1.93
C GLU A 25 9.71 -0.48 -1.60
N ASP A 26 10.22 0.62 -2.19
CA ASP A 26 9.61 1.94 -2.06
C ASP A 26 8.43 2.15 -3.01
N ASN A 27 7.50 3.01 -2.58
CA ASN A 27 6.43 3.54 -3.40
C ASN A 27 6.17 5.02 -3.08
N PHE A 28 5.49 5.71 -3.99
CA PHE A 28 4.99 7.06 -3.77
C PHE A 28 3.53 7.16 -4.20
N LEU A 29 2.86 8.20 -3.70
CA LEU A 29 1.50 8.56 -4.12
C LEU A 29 1.48 10.03 -4.48
N ILE A 30 0.90 10.35 -5.62
CA ILE A 30 0.39 11.68 -5.93
C ILE A 30 -1.09 11.51 -6.22
N LEU A 31 -1.96 12.23 -5.55
CA LEU A 31 -3.40 12.13 -5.68
C LEU A 31 -4.02 13.52 -5.73
N ASP A 32 -4.73 13.82 -6.81
CA ASP A 32 -5.67 14.94 -6.85
C ASP A 32 -7.02 14.45 -6.35
N LEU A 33 -7.42 14.91 -5.16
CA LEU A 33 -8.66 14.47 -4.50
C LEU A 33 -9.91 14.97 -5.21
N SER A 34 -9.79 15.93 -6.12
CA SER A 34 -10.93 16.49 -6.85
C SER A 34 -11.23 15.75 -8.13
N SER A 35 -10.20 15.34 -8.88
CA SER A 35 -10.37 14.51 -10.08
C SER A 35 -10.36 13.01 -9.77
N GLY A 36 -9.77 12.60 -8.65
CA GLY A 36 -9.48 11.20 -8.35
C GLY A 36 -8.27 10.65 -9.11
N ASN A 37 -7.59 11.48 -9.91
CA ASN A 37 -6.38 11.05 -10.62
C ASN A 37 -5.26 10.78 -9.62
N SER A 38 -4.62 9.62 -9.78
CA SER A 38 -3.49 9.21 -8.96
C SER A 38 -2.32 8.74 -9.80
N TRP A 39 -1.10 8.95 -9.28
CA TRP A 39 0.14 8.42 -9.82
C TRP A 39 0.88 7.71 -8.69
N THR A 40 1.37 6.51 -8.99
CA THR A 40 2.16 5.68 -8.08
C THR A 40 3.42 5.18 -8.78
N ALA A 41 4.36 4.58 -8.05
CA ALA A 41 5.53 3.97 -8.68
C ALA A 41 5.15 2.76 -9.57
N SER A 42 3.98 2.14 -9.32
CA SER A 42 3.50 0.95 -10.02
C SER A 42 2.83 1.25 -11.37
N ASP A 43 2.31 2.45 -11.57
CA ASP A 43 1.45 2.82 -12.71
C ASP A 43 2.18 3.56 -13.86
N GLU A 44 3.52 3.43 -13.92
CA GLU A 44 4.48 4.27 -14.68
C GLU A 44 4.75 5.63 -14.01
N GLU A 45 6.04 5.92 -13.76
CA GLU A 45 6.48 7.22 -13.26
C GLU A 45 6.06 8.35 -14.22
N PRO A 46 5.71 9.54 -13.68
CA PRO A 46 5.43 10.68 -14.53
C PRO A 46 6.66 11.01 -15.39
N GLN A 47 6.56 10.76 -16.70
CA GLN A 47 7.67 11.02 -17.64
C GLN A 47 8.00 12.52 -17.75
N GLU A 48 7.01 13.38 -17.46
CA GLU A 48 7.09 14.83 -17.50
C GLU A 48 6.68 15.46 -16.17
N LEU A 49 7.02 16.74 -16.02
CA LEU A 49 6.63 17.55 -14.88
C LEU A 49 5.10 17.63 -14.79
N LEU A 50 4.53 17.07 -13.71
CA LEU A 50 3.09 17.17 -13.45
C LEU A 50 2.78 18.57 -12.94
N THR A 51 1.96 19.32 -13.69
CA THR A 51 1.51 20.66 -13.28
C THR A 51 0.00 20.74 -13.34
N TYR A 52 -0.65 21.03 -12.21
CA TYR A 52 -2.09 21.21 -12.17
C TYR A 52 -2.52 22.23 -11.10
N SER A 53 -3.71 22.79 -11.28
CA SER A 53 -4.33 23.66 -10.27
C SER A 53 -4.97 22.80 -9.20
N GLN A 54 -4.68 23.08 -7.93
CA GLN A 54 -5.28 22.40 -6.80
C GLN A 54 -6.81 22.50 -6.90
N GLY A 55 -7.47 21.34 -6.89
CA GLY A 55 -8.92 21.27 -6.87
C GLY A 55 -9.52 21.59 -5.50
N TYR A 56 -10.85 21.65 -5.44
CA TYR A 56 -11.59 22.03 -4.25
C TYR A 56 -11.29 21.16 -3.02
N TYR A 57 -11.06 19.86 -3.22
CA TYR A 57 -10.78 18.91 -2.15
C TYR A 57 -9.29 18.80 -1.79
N GLY A 58 -8.42 19.48 -2.54
CA GLY A 58 -6.98 19.46 -2.29
C GLY A 58 -6.23 18.32 -2.99
N SER A 59 -5.00 18.10 -2.55
CA SER A 59 -4.07 17.09 -3.09
C SER A 59 -3.39 16.33 -1.95
N LEU A 60 -3.00 15.09 -2.21
CA LEU A 60 -2.23 14.25 -1.31
C LEU A 60 -0.96 13.77 -2.04
N ILE A 61 0.18 13.89 -1.36
CA ILE A 61 1.48 13.44 -1.84
C ILE A 61 2.09 12.58 -0.73
N ALA A 62 2.60 11.40 -1.03
CA ALA A 62 3.19 10.52 -0.02
C ALA A 62 4.39 9.74 -0.55
N VAL A 63 5.25 9.31 0.36
CA VAL A 63 6.29 8.30 0.16
C VAL A 63 6.06 7.20 1.19
N SER A 64 6.25 5.95 0.76
CA SER A 64 6.15 4.76 1.59
C SER A 64 7.32 3.85 1.30
N ASP A 65 8.09 3.54 2.33
CA ASP A 65 9.23 2.62 2.25
C ASP A 65 8.82 1.28 2.86
N GLY A 66 8.87 0.23 2.04
CA GLY A 66 8.45 -1.12 2.38
C GLY A 66 9.55 -1.92 3.06
N MET A 67 9.17 -2.71 4.08
CA MET A 67 10.06 -3.63 4.78
C MET A 67 9.43 -5.01 4.96
N GLY A 68 10.30 -6.02 5.08
CA GLY A 68 9.90 -7.43 5.16
C GLY A 68 10.67 -8.34 4.18
N GLY A 69 11.58 -7.77 3.40
CA GLY A 69 12.31 -8.43 2.31
C GLY A 69 11.60 -8.22 0.97
N ALA A 70 12.37 -8.27 -0.13
CA ALA A 70 11.98 -7.81 -1.47
C ALA A 70 10.49 -7.92 -1.85
N LEU A 71 9.90 -9.12 -1.77
CA LEU A 71 8.49 -9.31 -2.15
C LEU A 71 7.49 -8.77 -1.12
N ALA A 72 7.83 -8.87 0.17
CA ALA A 72 6.95 -8.41 1.24
C ALA A 72 6.95 -6.89 1.35
N GLY A 73 8.12 -6.24 1.26
CA GLY A 73 8.23 -4.78 1.33
C GLY A 73 7.48 -4.08 0.22
N GLU A 74 7.66 -4.52 -1.04
CA GLU A 74 6.92 -3.99 -2.20
C GLU A 74 5.40 -4.09 -2.01
N VAL A 75 4.91 -5.23 -1.49
CA VAL A 75 3.48 -5.42 -1.23
C VAL A 75 3.01 -4.47 -0.12
N ALA A 76 3.80 -4.27 0.94
CA ALA A 76 3.43 -3.39 2.06
C ALA A 76 3.33 -1.93 1.64
N SER A 77 4.34 -1.39 0.94
CA SER A 77 4.36 0.01 0.53
C SER A 77 3.29 0.29 -0.52
N ARG A 78 3.05 -0.64 -1.45
CA ARG A 78 1.95 -0.56 -2.41
C ARG A 78 0.58 -0.57 -1.72
N MET A 79 0.34 -1.50 -0.80
CA MET A 79 -0.90 -1.55 -0.03
C MET A 79 -1.13 -0.26 0.78
N ALA A 80 -0.07 0.33 1.33
CA ALA A 80 -0.15 1.58 2.05
C ALA A 80 -0.65 2.73 1.16
N VAL A 81 -0.02 2.94 0.01
CA VAL A 81 -0.40 4.03 -0.91
C VAL A 81 -1.79 3.81 -1.54
N GLU A 82 -2.11 2.58 -1.97
CA GLU A 82 -3.41 2.24 -2.56
C GLU A 82 -4.54 2.38 -1.54
N THR A 83 -4.35 1.85 -0.32
CA THR A 83 -5.37 1.94 0.73
C THR A 83 -5.61 3.39 1.11
N VAL A 84 -4.56 4.18 1.36
CA VAL A 84 -4.74 5.58 1.74
C VAL A 84 -5.43 6.37 0.62
N ARG A 85 -5.07 6.12 -0.64
CA ARG A 85 -5.75 6.71 -1.81
C ARG A 85 -7.25 6.41 -1.78
N ASP A 86 -7.60 5.12 -1.72
CA ASP A 86 -8.99 4.67 -1.82
C ASP A 86 -9.82 5.16 -0.63
N ARG A 87 -9.26 5.10 0.58
CA ARG A 87 -9.93 5.51 1.82
C ARG A 87 -10.14 7.02 1.87
N MET A 88 -9.17 7.81 1.40
CA MET A 88 -9.35 9.27 1.30
C MET A 88 -10.51 9.63 0.38
N LEU A 89 -10.60 9.01 -0.80
CA LEU A 89 -11.68 9.24 -1.77
C LEU A 89 -13.03 8.76 -1.22
N GLN A 90 -13.08 7.58 -0.60
CA GLN A 90 -14.30 7.03 -0.01
C GLN A 90 -14.80 7.86 1.17
N LEU A 91 -13.93 8.23 2.11
CA LEU A 91 -14.29 9.06 3.27
C LEU A 91 -14.76 10.44 2.82
N GLN A 92 -14.16 11.01 1.78
CA GLN A 92 -14.61 12.28 1.20
C GLN A 92 -16.03 12.19 0.61
N ALA A 93 -16.35 11.09 -0.08
CA ALA A 93 -17.64 10.88 -0.70
C ALA A 93 -18.74 10.40 0.28
N HIS A 94 -18.37 10.03 1.50
CA HIS A 94 -19.27 9.42 2.48
C HIS A 94 -20.08 10.47 3.26
N ASP A 95 -21.39 10.24 3.45
CA ASP A 95 -22.31 11.22 4.05
C ASP A 95 -21.91 11.66 5.47
N VAL A 96 -21.49 10.71 6.31
CA VAL A 96 -21.05 10.99 7.69
C VAL A 96 -19.60 11.51 7.71
N TYR A 97 -18.67 10.69 7.20
CA TYR A 97 -17.24 10.95 7.28
C TYR A 97 -16.74 12.09 6.39
N GLY A 98 -17.48 12.46 5.34
CA GLY A 98 -17.15 13.59 4.45
C GLY A 98 -17.17 14.93 5.18
N ASN A 99 -17.91 15.04 6.29
CA ASN A 99 -17.95 16.24 7.13
C ASN A 99 -16.81 16.34 8.14
N MET A 100 -15.99 15.29 8.31
CA MET A 100 -14.82 15.36 9.19
C MET A 100 -13.80 16.38 8.70
N SER A 101 -12.90 16.81 9.56
CA SER A 101 -11.79 17.65 9.11
C SER A 101 -10.87 16.84 8.20
N PHE A 102 -10.22 17.53 7.27
CA PHE A 102 -9.26 16.93 6.36
C PHE A 102 -8.12 16.14 7.05
N PRO A 103 -7.44 16.66 8.09
CA PRO A 103 -6.40 15.90 8.80
C PRO A 103 -6.94 14.65 9.51
N GLU A 104 -8.20 14.63 9.95
CA GLU A 104 -8.78 13.43 10.59
C GLU A 104 -9.14 12.36 9.55
N ARG A 105 -9.61 12.74 8.36
CA ARG A 105 -9.75 11.77 7.24
C ARG A 105 -8.40 11.16 6.85
N LEU A 106 -7.35 11.98 6.78
CA LEU A 106 -5.99 11.51 6.50
C LEU A 106 -5.52 10.51 7.56
N ARG A 107 -5.67 10.86 8.84
CA ARG A 107 -5.34 10.00 9.97
C ARG A 107 -6.07 8.65 9.89
N LEU A 108 -7.39 8.67 9.73
CA LEU A 108 -8.21 7.45 9.62
C LEU A 108 -7.82 6.58 8.43
N SER A 109 -7.49 7.20 7.29
CA SER A 109 -7.06 6.46 6.09
C SER A 109 -5.74 5.71 6.33
N ILE A 110 -4.81 6.32 7.06
CA ILE A 110 -3.53 5.71 7.42
C ILE A 110 -3.71 4.62 8.48
N GLU A 111 -4.58 4.84 9.47
CA GLU A 111 -4.92 3.83 10.49
C GLU A 111 -5.58 2.59 9.87
N GLU A 112 -6.46 2.79 8.89
CA GLU A 112 -7.07 1.69 8.15
C GLU A 112 -6.06 0.94 7.27
N ALA A 113 -5.12 1.66 6.64
CA ALA A 113 -4.01 1.03 5.93
C ALA A 113 -3.16 0.15 6.85
N ASN A 114 -2.90 0.60 8.08
CA ASN A 114 -2.21 -0.21 9.08
C ASN A 114 -2.96 -1.53 9.37
N LEU A 115 -4.28 -1.47 9.56
CA LEU A 115 -5.09 -2.65 9.84
C LEU A 115 -5.06 -3.65 8.67
N LEU A 116 -5.21 -3.18 7.43
CA LEU A 116 -5.19 -4.06 6.25
C LEU A 116 -3.82 -4.70 6.01
N ILE A 117 -2.72 -3.95 6.15
CA ILE A 117 -1.37 -4.49 6.01
C ILE A 117 -1.08 -5.50 7.14
N ASN A 118 -1.54 -5.21 8.35
CA ASN A 118 -1.37 -6.11 9.48
C ASN A 118 -2.15 -7.43 9.30
N ASP A 119 -3.39 -7.36 8.80
CA ASP A 119 -4.20 -8.55 8.49
C ASP A 119 -3.56 -9.39 7.38
N GLU A 120 -3.07 -8.77 6.31
CA GLU A 120 -2.35 -9.47 5.23
C GLU A 120 -1.08 -10.16 5.76
N SER A 121 -0.33 -9.48 6.64
CA SER A 121 0.86 -10.02 7.30
C SER A 121 0.59 -11.25 8.16
N GLN A 122 -0.63 -11.35 8.72
CA GLN A 122 -1.05 -12.47 9.57
C GLN A 122 -1.67 -13.61 8.79
N THR A 123 -2.43 -13.32 7.73
CA THR A 123 -3.22 -14.30 6.98
C THR A 123 -2.42 -15.01 5.89
N ASN A 124 -1.44 -14.33 5.29
CA ASN A 124 -0.64 -14.88 4.21
C ASN A 124 0.79 -15.20 4.67
N PRO A 125 1.20 -16.48 4.71
CA PRO A 125 2.53 -16.87 5.16
C PRO A 125 3.69 -16.28 4.33
N ALA A 126 3.47 -15.97 3.04
CA ALA A 126 4.47 -15.34 2.18
C ALA A 126 4.71 -13.86 2.56
N HIS A 127 3.78 -13.28 3.30
CA HIS A 127 3.67 -11.88 3.67
C HIS A 127 3.97 -11.67 5.17
N LYS A 128 4.53 -12.69 5.82
CA LYS A 128 4.79 -12.64 7.26
C LYS A 128 5.80 -11.53 7.59
N GLY A 129 5.38 -10.60 8.44
CA GLY A 129 6.23 -9.49 8.88
C GLY A 129 6.24 -8.31 7.91
N LEU A 130 5.25 -8.21 7.03
CA LEU A 130 5.04 -7.00 6.23
C LEU A 130 4.97 -5.76 7.11
N GLY A 131 5.65 -4.71 6.67
CA GLY A 131 5.34 -3.38 7.13
C GLY A 131 5.88 -2.33 6.20
N ALA A 132 5.44 -1.09 6.39
CA ALA A 132 5.91 0.03 5.62
C ALA A 132 5.92 1.31 6.44
N THR A 133 6.82 2.22 6.11
CA THR A 133 6.71 3.62 6.54
C THR A 133 5.66 4.32 5.69
N PHE A 134 5.12 5.43 6.20
CA PHE A 134 4.22 6.27 5.42
C PHE A 134 4.38 7.72 5.84
N THR A 135 4.94 8.53 4.95
CA THR A 135 5.07 9.97 5.13
C THR A 135 4.29 10.68 4.06
N ALA A 136 3.32 11.49 4.47
CA ALA A 136 2.40 12.16 3.56
C ALA A 136 2.33 13.66 3.83
N ILE A 137 2.07 14.39 2.76
CA ILE A 137 1.76 15.81 2.72
C ILE A 137 0.42 15.94 2.00
N ALA A 138 -0.54 16.51 2.70
CA ALA A 138 -1.90 16.68 2.21
C ALA A 138 -2.24 18.18 2.25
N VAL A 139 -2.58 18.74 1.10
CA VAL A 139 -2.73 20.18 0.90
C VAL A 139 -4.18 20.51 0.64
N ASN A 140 -4.76 21.39 1.42
CA ASN A 140 -6.13 21.89 1.23
C ASN A 140 -6.14 23.42 1.40
N GLY A 141 -6.35 24.13 0.29
CA GLY A 141 -6.12 25.57 0.23
C GLY A 141 -4.66 25.90 0.54
N ASN A 142 -4.44 26.91 1.39
CA ASN A 142 -3.09 27.32 1.82
C ASN A 142 -2.56 26.54 3.03
N GLN A 143 -3.29 25.55 3.53
CA GLN A 143 -2.84 24.70 4.64
C GLN A 143 -2.27 23.39 4.13
N VAL A 144 -1.12 23.04 4.68
CA VAL A 144 -0.48 21.73 4.51
C VAL A 144 -0.58 20.98 5.82
N PHE A 145 -1.06 19.75 5.71
CA PHE A 145 -1.05 18.76 6.78
C PHE A 145 -0.02 17.71 6.42
N PHE A 146 0.84 17.34 7.38
CA PHE A 146 1.80 16.27 7.20
C PHE A 146 1.50 15.18 8.19
N ALA A 147 1.44 13.95 7.68
CA ALA A 147 1.21 12.76 8.46
C ALA A 147 2.43 11.83 8.35
N GLN A 148 2.86 11.26 9.46
CA GLN A 148 4.05 10.42 9.49
C GLN A 148 3.85 9.16 10.33
N VAL A 149 4.32 8.05 9.76
CA VAL A 149 4.59 6.76 10.40
C VAL A 149 5.96 6.28 9.94
N GLY A 150 6.92 6.10 10.85
CA GLY A 150 8.29 5.66 10.53
C GLY A 150 9.30 6.80 10.38
N ASP A 151 10.32 6.61 9.55
CA ASP A 151 11.51 7.45 9.43
C ASP A 151 11.78 8.01 8.02
N SER A 152 10.87 7.78 7.07
CA SER A 152 10.79 8.63 5.87
C SER A 152 10.61 10.10 6.27
N ARG A 153 11.12 11.02 5.44
CA ARG A 153 11.24 12.44 5.80
C ARG A 153 10.52 13.36 4.84
N ALA A 154 10.06 14.48 5.37
CA ALA A 154 9.59 15.62 4.60
C ALA A 154 10.30 16.91 5.03
N TYR A 155 10.57 17.77 4.05
CA TYR A 155 11.21 19.06 4.22
C TYR A 155 10.38 20.16 3.55
N LEU A 156 10.39 21.35 4.14
CA LEU A 156 9.92 22.58 3.52
C LEU A 156 11.12 23.46 3.17
N LEU A 157 11.26 23.78 1.89
CA LEU A 157 12.20 24.75 1.37
C LEU A 157 11.47 26.07 1.11
N ARG A 158 11.80 27.10 1.88
CA ARG A 158 11.23 28.45 1.76
C ARG A 158 12.35 29.47 1.58
N ARG A 159 12.30 30.19 0.46
CA ARG A 159 13.30 31.23 0.11
C ARG A 159 14.74 30.73 0.21
N GLY A 160 14.97 29.49 -0.22
CA GLY A 160 16.26 28.83 -0.21
C GLY A 160 16.67 28.19 1.12
N ASN A 161 15.94 28.42 2.22
CA ASN A 161 16.21 27.78 3.50
C ASN A 161 15.36 26.52 3.65
N ILE A 162 15.99 25.42 4.02
CA ILE A 162 15.33 24.13 4.26
C ILE A 162 15.05 23.95 5.74
N ALA A 163 13.87 23.43 6.05
CA ALA A 163 13.50 22.98 7.38
C ALA A 163 12.89 21.58 7.27
N ARG A 164 13.38 20.64 8.07
CA ARG A 164 12.74 19.34 8.24
C ARG A 164 11.44 19.54 9.02
N ILE A 165 10.32 19.06 8.46
CA ILE A 165 8.99 19.21 9.07
C ILE A 165 8.51 17.91 9.75
N THR A 166 9.12 16.78 9.44
CA THR A 166 8.85 15.48 10.05
C THR A 166 9.83 15.13 11.16
N LYS A 167 9.45 14.23 12.05
CA LYS A 167 10.30 13.72 13.12
C LYS A 167 10.33 12.19 13.08
N ASP A 168 11.51 11.62 12.93
CA ASP A 168 11.66 10.19 12.69
C ASP A 168 11.19 9.41 13.91
N GLN A 169 10.34 8.43 13.69
CA GLN A 169 9.88 7.54 14.75
C GLN A 169 10.87 6.39 14.91
N SER A 170 12.15 6.73 15.17
CA SER A 170 13.28 5.79 15.29
C SER A 170 13.90 5.80 16.68
N LEU A 171 14.63 4.75 17.02
CA LEU A 171 15.32 4.63 18.31
C LEU A 171 16.35 5.76 18.48
N VAL A 172 17.13 6.07 17.44
CA VAL A 172 18.12 7.14 17.49
C VAL A 172 17.47 8.50 17.72
N GLN A 173 16.30 8.77 17.13
CA GLN A 173 15.59 10.01 17.39
C GLN A 173 15.14 10.13 18.85
N GLN A 174 14.69 9.03 19.48
CA GLN A 174 14.37 9.04 20.91
C GLN A 174 15.59 9.28 21.79
N LEU A 175 16.77 8.78 21.41
CA LEU A 175 18.02 9.02 22.13
C LEU A 175 18.46 10.49 22.02
N ILE A 176 18.28 11.12 20.84
CA ILE A 176 18.50 12.56 20.63
C ILE A 176 17.53 13.36 21.52
N ASP A 177 16.24 13.03 21.50
CA ASP A 177 15.22 13.71 22.28
C ASP A 177 15.48 13.63 23.79
N ALA A 178 16.05 12.51 24.24
CA ALA A 178 16.47 12.30 25.63
C ALA A 178 17.82 12.97 25.97
N GLY A 179 18.48 13.62 25.01
CA GLY A 179 19.79 14.24 25.16
C GLY A 179 20.93 13.25 25.40
N GLN A 180 20.76 11.98 24.99
CA GLN A 180 21.75 10.92 25.19
C GLN A 180 22.81 10.87 24.11
N ILE A 181 22.45 11.27 22.89
CA ILE A 181 23.35 11.39 21.73
C ILE A 181 23.05 12.70 20.99
N THR A 182 24.02 13.20 20.21
CA THR A 182 23.79 14.33 19.30
C THR A 182 23.23 13.88 17.95
N GLU A 183 22.77 14.83 17.12
CA GLU A 183 22.33 14.52 15.74
C GLU A 183 23.46 13.91 14.91
N GLU A 184 24.69 14.40 15.08
CA GLU A 184 25.88 13.90 14.37
C GLU A 184 26.25 12.47 14.81
N GLU A 185 26.09 12.17 16.11
CA GLU A 185 26.32 10.82 16.63
C GLU A 185 25.25 9.83 16.14
N ALA A 186 24.01 10.29 15.95
CA ALA A 186 22.93 9.46 15.46
C ALA A 186 23.15 8.94 14.04
N GLU A 187 23.77 9.74 13.15
CA GLU A 187 24.05 9.36 11.76
C GLU A 187 24.96 8.11 11.65
N THR A 188 25.86 7.92 12.62
CA THR A 188 26.81 6.80 12.64
C THR A 188 26.48 5.72 13.67
N HIS A 189 25.33 5.84 14.33
CA HIS A 189 24.94 4.96 15.42
C HIS A 189 24.58 3.56 14.92
N SER A 190 24.94 2.52 15.68
CA SER A 190 24.69 1.11 15.30
C SER A 190 23.21 0.76 15.15
N TYR A 191 22.33 1.52 15.80
CA TYR A 191 20.87 1.34 15.74
C TYR A 191 20.15 2.39 14.88
N ARG A 192 20.85 3.05 13.94
CA ARG A 192 20.26 4.12 13.11
C ARG A 192 19.08 3.67 12.25
N ASN A 193 19.05 2.40 11.84
CA ASN A 193 17.97 1.80 11.03
C ASN A 193 16.84 1.18 11.88
N VAL A 194 16.82 1.40 13.21
CA VAL A 194 15.78 0.81 14.07
C VAL A 194 14.60 1.77 14.18
N ILE A 195 13.53 1.48 13.44
CA ILE A 195 12.26 2.18 13.54
C ILE A 195 11.39 1.62 14.68
N LEU A 196 10.60 2.50 15.29
CA LEU A 196 9.72 2.21 16.41
C LEU A 196 8.24 2.17 16.00
N GLN A 197 7.93 2.67 14.82
CA GLN A 197 6.59 2.73 14.27
C GLN A 197 6.65 2.39 12.79
N ALA A 198 5.72 1.55 12.36
CA ALA A 198 5.49 1.20 10.97
C ALA A 198 4.06 0.71 10.79
N LEU A 199 3.51 0.91 9.60
CA LEU A 199 2.26 0.28 9.21
C LEU A 199 2.46 -1.24 9.14
N GLY A 200 1.44 -2.00 9.56
CA GLY A 200 1.44 -3.46 9.49
C GLY A 200 2.14 -4.17 10.66
N ALA A 201 3.03 -3.50 11.39
CA ALA A 201 3.80 -4.11 12.48
C ALA A 201 2.91 -4.50 13.68
N HIS A 202 1.92 -3.68 14.00
CA HIS A 202 0.97 -3.87 15.10
C HIS A 202 -0.44 -3.45 14.67
N ASN A 203 -1.48 -3.96 15.34
CA ASN A 203 -2.87 -3.58 15.04
C ASN A 203 -3.15 -2.08 15.26
N SER A 204 -2.36 -1.41 16.12
CA SER A 204 -2.45 0.02 16.36
C SER A 204 -1.17 0.72 15.92
N VAL A 205 -1.31 1.86 15.25
CA VAL A 205 -0.21 2.72 14.85
C VAL A 205 -0.41 4.13 15.39
N ASN A 206 0.69 4.79 15.79
CA ASN A 206 0.64 6.20 16.18
C ASN A 206 0.96 7.10 14.98
N VAL A 207 -0.08 7.60 14.31
CA VAL A 207 0.07 8.56 13.23
C VAL A 207 0.37 9.94 13.82
N GLU A 208 1.52 10.52 13.53
CA GLU A 208 1.77 11.91 13.89
C GLU A 208 1.18 12.81 12.81
N VAL A 209 0.34 13.79 13.17
CA VAL A 209 -0.19 14.77 12.21
C VAL A 209 0.11 16.17 12.69
N ASN A 210 0.62 16.97 11.77
CA ASN A 210 1.11 18.31 12.02
C ASN A 210 0.67 19.22 10.86
N SER A 211 0.76 20.55 11.04
CA SER A 211 0.34 21.51 10.02
C SER A 211 1.27 22.70 9.88
N VAL A 212 1.29 23.27 8.66
CA VAL A 212 2.02 24.50 8.32
C VAL A 212 1.23 25.27 7.25
N THR A 213 1.37 26.61 7.25
CA THR A 213 0.79 27.44 6.20
C THR A 213 1.77 27.60 5.05
N LEU A 214 1.33 27.29 3.82
CA LEU A 214 2.09 27.49 2.60
C LEU A 214 2.17 28.96 2.21
N CYS A 215 3.30 29.32 1.61
CA CYS A 215 3.55 30.57 0.94
C CYS A 215 3.86 30.33 -0.54
N GLN A 216 3.80 31.38 -1.34
CA GLN A 216 4.22 31.31 -2.74
C GLN A 216 5.67 30.87 -2.87
N LEU A 217 5.91 29.96 -3.81
CA LEU A 217 7.21 29.36 -4.15
C LEU A 217 7.80 28.48 -3.06
N ASP A 218 7.00 28.09 -2.07
CA ASP A 218 7.38 27.01 -1.17
C ASP A 218 7.53 25.71 -1.95
N THR A 219 8.60 24.98 -1.66
CA THR A 219 8.87 23.67 -2.22
C THR A 219 8.88 22.64 -1.11
N LEU A 220 8.00 21.65 -1.19
CA LEU A 220 7.98 20.49 -0.31
C LEU A 220 8.76 19.35 -0.94
N ILE A 221 9.55 18.65 -0.14
CA ILE A 221 10.39 17.53 -0.56
C ILE A 221 10.09 16.37 0.36
N LEU A 222 9.60 15.25 -0.16
CA LEU A 222 9.46 13.99 0.56
C LEU A 222 10.52 13.01 0.06
N CYS A 223 11.08 12.20 0.95
CA CYS A 223 12.00 11.14 0.56
C CYS A 223 12.01 9.97 1.52
N SER A 224 12.39 8.79 1.00
CA SER A 224 12.75 7.63 1.83
C SER A 224 14.10 7.82 2.52
N ASP A 225 14.45 6.89 3.41
CA ASP A 225 15.70 6.94 4.16
C ASP A 225 16.93 6.72 3.25
N GLY A 226 16.77 6.04 2.11
CA GLY A 226 17.84 5.85 1.11
C GLY A 226 18.40 7.15 0.56
N LEU A 227 17.59 8.22 0.49
CA LEU A 227 18.09 9.56 0.20
C LEU A 227 18.71 10.20 1.45
N SER A 228 17.93 10.30 2.52
CA SER A 228 18.28 11.13 3.68
C SER A 228 19.38 10.55 4.56
N GLY A 229 19.68 9.27 4.42
CA GLY A 229 20.84 8.58 4.98
C GLY A 229 22.13 8.78 4.17
N LYS A 230 22.06 9.38 2.97
CA LYS A 230 23.20 9.63 2.07
C LYS A 230 23.49 11.09 1.82
N ILE A 231 22.46 11.93 1.86
CA ILE A 231 22.55 13.35 1.54
C ILE A 231 21.92 14.13 2.68
N ASN A 232 22.68 15.07 3.25
CA ASN A 232 22.17 15.91 4.32
C ASN A 232 21.21 16.99 3.80
N GLN A 233 20.41 17.57 4.69
CA GLN A 233 19.40 18.57 4.31
C GLN A 233 19.97 19.80 3.59
N HIS A 234 21.18 20.27 3.95
CA HIS A 234 21.77 21.45 3.32
C HIS A 234 22.19 21.18 1.88
N GLU A 235 22.70 19.98 1.59
CA GLU A 235 23.00 19.52 0.24
C GLU A 235 21.72 19.35 -0.58
N ILE A 236 20.65 18.79 0.01
CA ILE A 236 19.33 18.72 -0.64
C ILE A 236 18.87 20.12 -1.04
N ALA A 237 18.93 21.09 -0.12
CA ALA A 237 18.56 22.47 -0.39
C ALA A 237 19.39 23.09 -1.52
N GLY A 238 20.70 22.89 -1.52
CA GLY A 238 21.60 23.38 -2.57
C GLY A 238 21.20 22.83 -3.95
N ILE A 239 21.04 21.52 -4.06
CA ILE A 239 20.69 20.86 -5.32
C ILE A 239 19.34 21.34 -5.86
N VAL A 240 18.33 21.45 -4.99
CA VAL A 240 16.98 21.89 -5.39
C VAL A 240 16.95 23.36 -5.79
N ASN A 241 17.71 24.23 -5.11
CA ASN A 241 17.78 25.66 -5.47
C ASN A 241 18.57 25.92 -6.77
N GLU A 242 19.58 25.09 -7.09
CA GLU A 242 20.43 25.26 -8.27
C GLU A 242 19.91 24.52 -9.51
N ALA A 243 18.96 23.61 -9.35
CA ALA A 243 18.37 22.86 -10.44
C ALA A 243 17.58 23.77 -11.39
N ALA A 244 17.59 23.42 -12.69
CA ALA A 244 16.84 24.16 -13.70
C ALA A 244 15.33 23.90 -13.60
N ASP A 245 14.96 22.68 -13.20
CA ASP A 245 13.60 22.21 -13.01
C ASP A 245 13.55 21.09 -11.95
N LEU A 246 12.35 20.74 -11.48
CA LEU A 246 12.16 19.74 -10.42
C LEU A 246 12.61 18.33 -10.83
N LYS A 247 12.51 17.99 -12.12
CA LYS A 247 12.96 16.71 -12.67
C LYS A 247 14.48 16.57 -12.53
N SER A 248 15.22 17.58 -12.98
CA SER A 248 16.67 17.66 -12.86
C SER A 248 17.13 17.66 -11.39
N ALA A 249 16.34 18.24 -10.48
CA ALA A 249 16.60 18.17 -9.05
C ALA A 249 16.49 16.72 -8.52
N CYS A 250 15.37 16.03 -8.80
CA CYS A 250 15.16 14.65 -8.37
C CYS A 250 16.24 13.71 -8.92
N THR A 251 16.54 13.81 -10.22
CA THR A 251 17.57 12.98 -10.85
C THR A 251 18.95 13.23 -10.26
N LYS A 252 19.33 14.49 -9.99
CA LYS A 252 20.60 14.81 -9.32
C LYS A 252 20.69 14.23 -7.91
N LEU A 253 19.60 14.32 -7.15
CA LEU A 253 19.51 13.78 -5.80
C LEU A 253 19.69 12.26 -5.78
N ILE A 254 18.97 11.54 -6.65
CA ILE A 254 19.08 10.09 -6.78
C ILE A 254 20.48 9.67 -7.23
N ASN A 255 21.01 10.31 -8.27
CA ASN A 255 22.36 10.01 -8.76
C ASN A 255 23.42 10.21 -7.67
N LEU A 256 23.34 11.29 -6.90
CA LEU A 256 24.29 11.55 -5.82
C LEU A 256 24.17 10.52 -4.69
N ALA A 257 22.96 10.06 -4.36
CA ALA A 257 22.76 9.01 -3.37
C ALA A 257 23.34 7.66 -3.85
N ASN A 258 23.14 7.33 -5.13
CA ASN A 258 23.75 6.15 -5.77
C ASN A 258 25.28 6.23 -5.83
N GLU A 259 25.85 7.39 -6.15
CA GLU A 259 27.30 7.63 -6.12
C GLU A 259 27.90 7.44 -4.71
N ARG A 260 27.09 7.64 -3.66
CA ARG A 260 27.48 7.45 -2.24
C ARG A 260 27.16 6.05 -1.69
N GLY A 261 26.86 5.09 -2.56
CA GLY A 261 26.73 3.68 -2.24
C GLY A 261 25.45 3.04 -2.75
N GLY A 262 24.32 3.76 -2.74
CA GLY A 262 23.03 3.25 -3.20
C GLY A 262 22.62 1.90 -2.56
N GLU A 263 22.86 1.73 -1.25
CA GLU A 263 22.60 0.48 -0.54
C GLU A 263 21.12 0.22 -0.30
N ASP A 264 20.29 1.25 -0.40
CA ASP A 264 18.83 1.18 -0.24
C ASP A 264 18.08 1.70 -1.47
N ASN A 265 16.77 1.45 -1.48
CA ASN A 265 15.86 2.08 -2.42
C ASN A 265 15.80 3.59 -2.17
N ILE A 266 15.70 4.38 -3.24
CA ILE A 266 15.76 5.83 -3.15
C ILE A 266 14.53 6.41 -3.84
N THR A 267 13.64 7.01 -3.05
CA THR A 267 12.44 7.67 -3.56
C THR A 267 12.44 9.13 -3.16
N VAL A 268 12.14 10.00 -4.12
CA VAL A 268 12.07 11.46 -3.93
C VAL A 268 10.85 12.01 -4.64
N VAL A 269 10.06 12.81 -3.93
CA VAL A 269 8.97 13.59 -4.50
C VAL A 269 9.16 15.06 -4.16
N ILE A 270 9.20 15.92 -5.16
CA ILE A 270 9.35 17.36 -5.00
C ILE A 270 8.11 18.05 -5.56
N ALA A 271 7.48 18.90 -4.75
CA ALA A 271 6.30 19.67 -5.13
C ALA A 271 6.48 21.15 -4.79
N GLN A 272 6.41 22.01 -5.80
CA GLN A 272 6.46 23.46 -5.67
C GLN A 272 5.06 24.07 -5.80
N PHE A 273 4.75 25.01 -4.92
CA PHE A 273 3.44 25.65 -4.81
C PHE A 273 3.52 27.12 -5.24
N SER A 274 2.58 27.54 -6.09
CA SER A 274 2.51 28.93 -6.57
C SER A 274 1.07 29.38 -6.78
N GLY A 275 0.88 30.65 -7.16
CA GLY A 275 -0.43 31.20 -7.50
C GLY A 275 -1.00 32.17 -6.46
N PRO A 276 -2.02 32.96 -6.85
CA PRO A 276 -2.59 34.03 -6.02
C PRO A 276 -3.32 33.53 -4.77
N GLY A 277 -3.62 32.23 -4.66
CA GLY A 277 -4.23 31.61 -3.47
C GLY A 277 -3.29 31.48 -2.28
N LEU A 278 -1.99 31.71 -2.48
CA LEU A 278 -0.98 31.63 -1.44
C LEU A 278 -0.50 33.02 -1.00
N PRO A 279 -0.28 33.23 0.31
CA PRO A 279 0.37 34.44 0.80
C PRO A 279 1.82 34.52 0.29
N LEU A 280 2.34 35.74 0.22
CA LEU A 280 3.76 35.95 -0.03
C LEU A 280 4.58 35.45 1.18
N PRO A 281 5.79 34.91 0.96
CA PRO A 281 6.60 34.39 2.04
C PRO A 281 7.03 35.50 3.02
N ASN A 282 6.83 35.24 4.31
CA ASN A 282 7.31 36.06 5.42
C ASN A 282 8.75 35.65 5.84
N ASN A 283 9.32 36.37 6.80
CA ASN A 283 10.61 36.04 7.42
C ASN A 283 10.47 35.07 8.60
N ASP A 284 9.26 34.55 8.85
CA ASP A 284 9.00 33.75 10.04
C ASP A 284 9.63 32.36 9.88
N THR A 285 10.16 31.85 11.00
CA THR A 285 10.64 30.48 11.09
C THR A 285 9.49 29.53 10.79
N VAL A 286 9.76 28.52 9.97
CA VAL A 286 8.79 27.45 9.72
C VAL A 286 8.73 26.59 10.97
N GLU A 287 7.64 26.71 11.73
CA GLU A 287 7.38 25.83 12.87
C GLU A 287 6.13 24.97 12.60
N PRO A 288 6.30 23.65 12.46
CA PRO A 288 5.23 22.67 12.51
C PRO A 288 4.32 22.85 13.73
N HIS A 289 3.00 22.89 13.49
CA HIS A 289 2.00 22.88 14.56
C HIS A 289 1.39 21.50 14.70
N SER A 290 1.58 20.86 15.86
CA SER A 290 1.03 19.52 16.09
C SER A 290 -0.48 19.52 16.24
N LEU A 291 -1.13 18.60 15.52
CA LEU A 291 -2.57 18.41 15.52
C LEU A 291 -2.89 17.13 16.29
N ALA A 292 -3.30 17.31 17.55
CA ALA A 292 -3.82 16.22 18.36
C ALA A 292 -5.05 15.60 17.69
N ARG A 293 -5.21 14.27 17.82
CA ARG A 293 -6.41 13.57 17.37
C ARG A 293 -7.64 14.21 18.00
N SER A 294 -8.65 14.53 17.19
CA SER A 294 -9.95 14.96 17.73
C SER A 294 -10.57 13.85 18.59
N PRO A 295 -11.14 14.16 19.77
CA PRO A 295 -11.87 13.19 20.60
C PRO A 295 -13.08 12.56 19.88
N ASP A 296 -13.63 13.27 18.89
CA ASP A 296 -14.78 12.82 18.10
C ASP A 296 -14.38 11.93 16.92
N THR A 297 -13.07 11.79 16.64
CA THR A 297 -12.59 10.90 15.58
C THR A 297 -12.76 9.45 16.02
N PRO A 298 -13.53 8.63 15.29
CA PRO A 298 -13.76 7.23 15.64
C PRO A 298 -12.44 6.45 15.63
N THR A 299 -12.37 5.34 16.35
CA THR A 299 -11.20 4.45 16.32
C THR A 299 -11.23 3.49 15.13
N GLU A 300 -12.42 3.22 14.58
CA GLU A 300 -12.64 2.34 13.43
C GLU A 300 -13.68 2.97 12.49
N ILE A 301 -13.54 2.73 11.20
CA ILE A 301 -14.49 3.21 10.20
C ILE A 301 -15.64 2.20 10.08
N ASN A 302 -16.87 2.66 10.32
CA ASN A 302 -18.06 1.85 10.12
C ASN A 302 -18.71 2.19 8.78
N TRP A 303 -18.30 1.47 7.73
CA TRP A 303 -18.82 1.61 6.37
C TRP A 303 -20.33 1.33 6.23
N GLY A 304 -20.98 0.72 7.24
CA GLY A 304 -22.42 0.46 7.24
C GLY A 304 -23.29 1.67 7.62
N VAL A 305 -22.70 2.69 8.26
CA VAL A 305 -23.44 3.86 8.75
C VAL A 305 -23.52 4.90 7.62
N GLY A 306 -24.46 4.72 6.70
CA GLY A 306 -24.63 5.60 5.54
C GLY A 306 -25.72 5.13 4.56
N ALA A 307 -26.11 3.85 4.63
CA ALA A 307 -27.31 3.37 3.97
C ALA A 307 -28.57 3.79 4.76
N LYS A 308 -29.04 5.03 4.55
CA LYS A 308 -30.31 5.59 5.07
C LYS A 308 -30.74 5.07 6.45
N THR A 309 -30.13 5.58 7.52
CA THR A 309 -30.88 5.86 8.75
C THR A 309 -30.24 7.04 9.47
N ASP A 310 -31.09 8.01 9.80
CA ASP A 310 -30.78 9.24 10.52
C ASP A 310 -30.43 8.93 11.99
N PRO A 311 -29.25 9.30 12.51
CA PRO A 311 -28.86 8.99 13.88
C PRO A 311 -29.38 10.09 14.81
N LEU A 312 -30.70 10.34 14.85
CA LEU A 312 -31.41 11.12 15.87
C LEU A 312 -32.94 11.06 15.66
N SER A 313 -33.54 9.88 15.77
CA SER A 313 -34.98 9.80 16.08
C SER A 313 -35.26 8.75 17.15
N GLY A 314 -35.63 9.24 18.33
CA GLY A 314 -36.13 8.41 19.43
C GLY A 314 -37.60 8.05 19.23
N SER A 315 -37.90 6.79 19.53
CA SER A 315 -39.19 6.20 19.91
C SER A 315 -40.45 6.56 19.08
N THR A 316 -41.00 5.58 18.37
CA THR A 316 -42.37 5.10 18.68
C THR A 316 -42.57 3.64 18.25
N ASP A 317 -43.36 2.99 19.08
CA ASP A 317 -43.78 1.59 19.14
C ASP A 317 -44.63 1.14 17.93
N GLN A 318 -44.49 -0.14 17.53
CA GLN A 318 -45.55 -1.14 17.24
C GLN A 318 -45.36 -2.07 16.02
N THR A 319 -45.18 -3.35 16.37
CA THR A 319 -45.80 -4.58 15.84
C THR A 319 -45.47 -5.09 14.43
N VAL A 320 -44.80 -6.26 14.37
CA VAL A 320 -45.37 -7.51 13.81
C VAL A 320 -44.90 -8.71 14.65
N LYS A 321 -45.82 -9.64 14.87
CA LYS A 321 -45.82 -10.82 15.77
C LYS A 321 -45.52 -12.12 15.02
N LEU A 322 -45.19 -13.17 15.80
CA LEU A 322 -45.22 -14.64 15.58
C LEU A 322 -43.88 -15.26 15.13
N ALA A 323 -43.37 -16.37 15.66
CA ALA A 323 -43.65 -17.34 16.76
C ALA A 323 -42.44 -18.31 16.80
N GLY A 324 -41.99 -19.00 17.86
CA GLY A 324 -42.35 -19.17 19.26
C GLY A 324 -41.39 -20.17 19.95
N SER A 325 -41.49 -20.29 21.29
CA SER A 325 -40.90 -21.30 22.21
C SER A 325 -39.36 -21.39 22.33
N GLU A 326 -38.70 -21.48 23.50
CA GLU A 326 -39.11 -21.92 24.84
C GLU A 326 -38.09 -21.51 25.94
N VAL A 327 -38.62 -21.20 27.13
CA VAL A 327 -38.08 -21.33 28.51
C VAL A 327 -36.82 -20.55 28.94
N ALA A 328 -37.09 -19.56 29.81
CA ALA A 328 -36.15 -18.85 30.66
C ALA A 328 -35.68 -19.66 31.89
N LYS A 329 -34.41 -19.46 32.29
CA LYS A 329 -33.98 -19.51 33.70
C LYS A 329 -33.24 -18.22 34.05
N LYS A 330 -33.68 -17.64 35.16
CA LYS A 330 -33.30 -16.37 35.78
C LYS A 330 -32.08 -16.60 36.69
N THR A 331 -31.05 -15.78 36.56
CA THR A 331 -29.97 -15.65 37.55
C THR A 331 -29.65 -14.17 37.76
N GLU A 332 -29.58 -13.80 39.03
CA GLU A 332 -29.42 -12.45 39.57
C GLU A 332 -28.00 -11.88 39.34
N PRO A 333 -27.84 -10.54 39.33
CA PRO A 333 -26.54 -9.88 39.17
C PRO A 333 -25.68 -9.92 40.45
N LEU A 334 -24.38 -10.15 40.28
CA LEU A 334 -23.36 -10.11 41.33
C LEU A 334 -23.07 -8.67 41.80
N PRO A 335 -22.68 -8.45 43.08
CA PRO A 335 -22.47 -7.13 43.66
C PRO A 335 -21.08 -6.53 43.35
N PHE A 336 -21.02 -5.19 43.34
CA PHE A 336 -19.80 -4.39 43.19
C PHE A 336 -18.82 -4.54 44.38
N PRO A 337 -17.50 -4.46 44.17
CA PRO A 337 -16.51 -4.49 45.24
C PRO A 337 -16.42 -3.12 45.98
N PRO A 338 -16.14 -3.12 47.30
CA PRO A 338 -16.00 -1.88 48.07
C PRO A 338 -14.58 -1.28 47.98
N SER A 339 -14.59 0.04 48.16
CA SER A 339 -13.46 0.98 48.23
C SER A 339 -12.76 1.01 49.60
N GLU A 340 -11.47 1.38 49.58
CA GLU A 340 -10.64 1.99 50.66
C GLU A 340 -9.87 1.12 51.69
N SER A 341 -8.56 1.00 51.42
CA SER A 341 -7.36 1.47 52.17
C SER A 341 -7.01 1.10 53.63
N THR A 342 -5.80 0.50 53.74
CA THR A 342 -4.71 0.65 54.77
C THR A 342 -4.78 -0.16 56.10
N PRO A 343 -3.67 -0.25 56.89
CA PRO A 343 -2.39 -0.92 56.59
C PRO A 343 -1.92 -1.83 57.76
N PHE A 344 -1.04 -2.83 57.54
CA PHE A 344 -0.21 -3.33 58.65
C PHE A 344 1.11 -4.00 58.22
N THR A 345 2.10 -3.77 59.07
CA THR A 345 3.55 -3.98 59.07
C THR A 345 4.04 -5.37 59.48
N ALA A 346 5.24 -5.75 59.02
CA ALA A 346 6.25 -6.53 59.78
C ALA A 346 7.64 -6.33 59.13
N SER A 347 8.50 -5.43 59.63
CA SER A 347 9.54 -5.60 60.68
C SER A 347 10.85 -6.24 60.20
N VAL A 348 11.87 -5.38 60.02
CA VAL A 348 13.29 -5.68 59.78
C VAL A 348 14.06 -5.53 61.09
N GLN A 349 14.95 -6.48 61.41
CA GLN A 349 15.93 -6.37 62.50
C GLN A 349 17.24 -5.72 61.99
N ARG A 350 17.76 -4.77 62.79
CA ARG A 350 18.96 -3.96 62.59
C ARG A 350 20.23 -4.58 63.19
N GLY A 351 21.38 -4.14 62.67
CA GLY A 351 22.64 -3.91 63.40
C GLY A 351 23.84 -3.99 62.43
N SER A 352 24.81 -3.07 62.35
CA SER A 352 25.22 -1.96 63.22
C SER A 352 26.33 -1.12 62.55
N THR A 353 26.33 0.21 62.79
CA THR A 353 27.46 1.17 62.98
C THR A 353 28.59 1.27 61.92
N GLU A 354 29.19 2.40 61.54
CA GLU A 354 29.23 3.87 61.79
C GLU A 354 30.20 4.39 60.69
N SER A 355 30.04 5.51 59.97
CA SER A 355 30.59 6.84 60.32
C SER A 355 30.81 7.68 59.04
N GLY A 356 30.30 8.92 59.01
CA GLY A 356 30.99 10.12 58.48
C GLY A 356 31.07 10.41 56.96
N ARG A 357 30.30 11.43 56.51
CA ARG A 357 30.55 12.49 55.49
C ARG A 357 31.28 12.10 54.18
N THR A 358 30.76 12.37 52.97
CA THR A 358 30.51 13.69 52.35
C THR A 358 29.54 13.61 51.16
N ASN A 359 28.86 14.70 50.82
CA ASN A 359 28.14 14.87 49.55
C ASN A 359 29.15 14.96 48.40
N ASP A 360 29.15 13.98 47.50
CA ASP A 360 29.74 14.11 46.18
C ASP A 360 28.83 13.42 45.15
N LEU A 361 28.55 14.14 44.06
CA LEU A 361 27.64 13.77 42.97
C LEU A 361 28.51 13.50 41.74
N SER A 362 29.17 12.34 41.75
CA SER A 362 29.70 11.70 40.55
C SER A 362 29.83 10.22 40.85
N ASP A 363 28.95 9.42 40.26
CA ASP A 363 29.12 7.99 39.94
C ASP A 363 27.80 7.23 40.05
N ARG A 364 26.99 7.28 38.99
CA ARG A 364 26.10 6.18 38.58
C ARG A 364 25.91 6.19 37.06
N ARG A 365 26.91 5.66 36.34
CA ARG A 365 26.68 4.98 35.06
C ARG A 365 26.55 3.49 35.36
N GLY A 366 25.39 2.94 35.06
CA GLY A 366 25.15 1.50 35.08
C GLY A 366 23.90 1.23 34.23
N PRO A 367 24.00 0.47 33.12
CA PRO A 367 22.84 0.16 32.29
C PRO A 367 21.99 -0.93 32.93
N ILE A 368 20.68 -0.73 32.89
CA ILE A 368 19.67 -1.77 33.13
C ILE A 368 19.32 -2.33 31.76
N THR A 369 19.86 -3.50 31.42
CA THR A 369 19.39 -4.30 30.29
C THR A 369 19.15 -5.73 30.77
N SER A 370 17.88 -6.11 30.81
CA SER A 370 17.45 -7.51 30.80
C SER A 370 16.02 -7.58 30.28
N VAL A 371 15.84 -7.92 29.00
CA VAL A 371 14.91 -8.94 28.46
C VAL A 371 15.33 -9.17 27.01
N PHE A 372 15.26 -10.42 26.55
CA PHE A 372 15.69 -11.00 25.26
C PHE A 372 17.13 -11.54 25.25
N ALA A 373 17.22 -12.79 25.72
CA ALA A 373 18.34 -13.68 25.47
C ALA A 373 18.25 -14.24 24.04
N ALA A 374 19.37 -14.21 23.32
CA ALA A 374 19.64 -15.06 22.17
C ALA A 374 20.89 -15.89 22.50
N GLU A 375 20.78 -17.19 22.28
CA GLU A 375 21.74 -18.23 22.68
C GLU A 375 22.98 -18.28 21.75
N ASP A 376 24.13 -18.42 22.41
CA ASP A 376 25.35 -19.17 22.09
C ASP A 376 25.81 -19.36 20.63
N PHE A 377 26.97 -18.76 20.30
CA PHE A 377 28.06 -19.45 19.60
C PHE A 377 29.43 -18.92 20.09
N ASP A 378 30.23 -19.84 20.64
CA ASP A 378 31.59 -19.65 21.13
C ASP A 378 32.57 -19.26 20.00
N ASP A 379 33.38 -18.24 20.27
CA ASP A 379 34.57 -17.88 19.51
C ASP A 379 35.81 -18.29 20.33
N SER A 380 36.72 -19.06 19.72
CA SER A 380 38.00 -19.40 20.34
C SER A 380 39.18 -19.05 19.42
N SER A 381 39.87 -17.99 19.83
CA SER A 381 41.33 -17.78 19.85
C SER A 381 42.07 -17.36 18.56
N ASN A 382 42.47 -16.08 18.57
CA ASN A 382 43.84 -15.52 18.40
C ASN A 382 44.91 -16.37 17.69
N VAL A 383 45.61 -15.78 16.70
CA VAL A 383 47.07 -15.51 16.71
C VAL A 383 47.52 -14.66 15.50
N THR A 384 48.50 -13.80 15.77
CA THR A 384 49.13 -12.72 15.01
C THR A 384 50.16 -13.14 13.92
N SER A 385 50.14 -12.44 12.78
CA SER A 385 51.24 -11.92 11.92
C SER A 385 52.39 -12.78 11.31
N GLN A 386 52.54 -12.58 9.98
CA GLN A 386 53.76 -12.36 9.14
C GLN A 386 54.25 -13.50 8.16
N PRO A 387 54.94 -13.14 7.03
CA PRO A 387 54.64 -13.61 5.66
C PRO A 387 55.75 -14.45 4.98
N SER A 388 55.46 -15.15 3.86
CA SER A 388 56.38 -15.32 2.70
C SER A 388 55.76 -16.11 1.52
N THR A 389 56.40 -15.96 0.35
CA THR A 389 56.01 -16.14 -1.06
C THR A 389 56.07 -17.61 -1.62
N PRO A 390 56.14 -17.92 -2.95
CA PRO A 390 55.14 -18.71 -3.69
C PRO A 390 55.68 -20.04 -4.29
N HIS A 391 54.80 -20.94 -4.79
CA HIS A 391 54.93 -21.74 -6.05
C HIS A 391 54.10 -23.06 -6.08
N GLU A 392 53.54 -23.30 -7.29
CA GLU A 392 53.33 -24.57 -8.03
C GLU A 392 52.34 -25.69 -7.60
N THR A 393 51.19 -25.67 -8.29
CA THR A 393 50.54 -26.73 -9.14
C THR A 393 50.56 -28.24 -8.83
N ALA A 394 49.31 -28.76 -8.69
CA ALA A 394 48.68 -29.98 -9.25
C ALA A 394 48.99 -31.38 -8.64
N PRO A 395 48.08 -32.41 -8.74
CA PRO A 395 46.86 -32.52 -9.58
C PRO A 395 45.56 -32.96 -8.86
N ILE A 396 44.44 -32.81 -9.59
CA ILE A 396 43.06 -33.19 -9.23
C ILE A 396 42.71 -34.55 -9.87
N GLU A 397 42.15 -35.47 -9.08
CA GLU A 397 41.50 -36.70 -9.56
C GLU A 397 40.02 -36.77 -9.16
N LYS A 398 39.17 -36.56 -10.18
CA LYS A 398 37.85 -37.13 -10.52
C LYS A 398 36.97 -37.74 -9.40
N ARG A 399 35.75 -37.18 -9.29
CA ARG A 399 34.50 -37.98 -9.28
C ARG A 399 33.35 -37.26 -9.97
N GLN A 400 32.53 -38.08 -10.64
CA GLN A 400 31.60 -37.78 -11.72
C GLN A 400 30.26 -37.19 -11.25
N THR A 401 29.69 -36.30 -12.07
CA THR A 401 28.26 -35.98 -12.15
C THR A 401 27.77 -36.27 -13.57
N SER A 402 26.55 -36.79 -13.71
CA SER A 402 25.85 -36.94 -15.00
C SER A 402 24.63 -36.00 -15.03
N PRO A 403 24.29 -35.39 -16.18
CA PRO A 403 23.25 -34.38 -16.30
C PRO A 403 21.89 -34.95 -16.76
N ILE A 404 20.87 -34.12 -16.56
CA ILE A 404 19.46 -34.25 -16.99
C ILE A 404 19.31 -33.63 -18.36
N ASP A 405 18.62 -34.30 -19.30
CA ASP A 405 18.08 -33.71 -20.52
C ASP A 405 16.68 -34.28 -20.85
N THR A 406 15.76 -33.37 -21.15
CA THR A 406 14.45 -33.52 -21.84
C THR A 406 14.62 -33.97 -23.31
N PRO A 407 13.63 -34.55 -24.05
CA PRO A 407 12.50 -33.78 -24.64
C PRO A 407 11.19 -34.54 -25.07
N SER A 408 10.13 -33.72 -25.24
CA SER A 408 9.12 -33.61 -26.33
C SER A 408 8.52 -34.80 -27.12
N GLU A 409 7.17 -34.70 -27.26
CA GLU A 409 6.29 -34.94 -28.43
C GLU A 409 5.85 -36.35 -28.93
N ALA A 410 4.58 -36.36 -29.34
CA ALA A 410 3.65 -37.43 -29.76
C ALA A 410 3.98 -38.01 -31.19
N PRO A 411 3.15 -38.83 -31.92
CA PRO A 411 1.74 -39.22 -31.69
C PRO A 411 1.27 -40.65 -32.12
N SER A 412 0.00 -40.92 -31.80
CA SER A 412 -1.04 -41.61 -32.60
C SER A 412 -1.10 -43.14 -32.80
N SER A 413 -2.36 -43.60 -32.68
CA SER A 413 -3.10 -44.56 -33.52
C SER A 413 -3.24 -46.04 -33.08
N ASN A 414 -4.48 -46.36 -32.68
CA ASN A 414 -5.39 -47.37 -33.25
C ASN A 414 -4.91 -48.81 -33.54
N ASN A 415 -5.52 -49.75 -32.84
CA ASN A 415 -6.39 -50.84 -33.33
C ASN A 415 -6.24 -52.05 -32.39
N ASP A 416 -7.29 -52.45 -31.66
CA ASP A 416 -8.46 -53.21 -32.12
C ASP A 416 -8.16 -54.71 -32.29
N GLY A 417 -9.07 -55.55 -31.78
CA GLY A 417 -9.22 -56.91 -32.26
C GLY A 417 -8.71 -58.08 -31.40
N THR A 418 -9.67 -58.65 -30.66
CA THR A 418 -10.09 -60.07 -30.77
C THR A 418 -9.28 -61.23 -30.17
N LEU A 419 -9.99 -61.89 -29.22
CA LEU A 419 -10.36 -63.32 -29.16
C LEU A 419 -9.28 -64.41 -28.99
N SER A 420 -9.49 -65.18 -27.93
CA SER A 420 -9.81 -66.63 -27.94
C SER A 420 -8.92 -67.54 -27.09
N ASP A 421 -9.66 -68.32 -26.28
CA ASP A 421 -9.47 -69.71 -25.89
C ASP A 421 -8.19 -70.23 -25.24
N GLY A 422 -8.42 -70.77 -24.04
CA GLY A 422 -8.27 -72.21 -23.85
C GLY A 422 -7.07 -72.65 -23.01
N GLY A 423 -7.34 -73.50 -22.02
CA GLY A 423 -6.29 -74.39 -21.49
C GLY A 423 -6.31 -74.63 -19.99
N SER A 424 -7.16 -75.55 -19.56
CA SER A 424 -7.11 -76.22 -18.26
C SER A 424 -5.83 -77.07 -18.09
N SER A 425 -5.14 -76.91 -16.96
CA SER A 425 -4.46 -77.98 -16.20
C SER A 425 -4.18 -77.39 -14.80
N GLY A 426 -4.50 -78.00 -13.66
CA GLY A 426 -4.51 -79.42 -13.32
C GLY A 426 -3.28 -79.74 -12.49
N SER A 427 -3.29 -79.42 -11.19
CA SER A 427 -2.41 -80.07 -10.20
C SER A 427 -2.94 -79.89 -8.77
N GLU A 428 -3.41 -81.01 -8.23
CA GLU A 428 -3.70 -81.24 -6.81
C GLU A 428 -2.42 -81.20 -5.97
N VAL A 429 -2.44 -80.54 -4.80
CA VAL A 429 -1.66 -80.98 -3.62
C VAL A 429 -2.42 -80.68 -2.32
N LYS A 430 -2.98 -81.76 -1.75
CA LYS A 430 -3.11 -82.16 -0.33
C LYS A 430 -3.60 -81.16 0.74
N GLU A 431 -4.81 -81.45 1.22
CA GLU A 431 -5.30 -81.16 2.57
C GLU A 431 -4.36 -81.70 3.66
N ASP A 432 -4.10 -80.89 4.69
CA ASP A 432 -3.63 -81.37 5.99
C ASP A 432 -4.59 -80.86 7.08
N LYS A 433 -5.36 -81.80 7.66
CA LYS A 433 -6.39 -81.54 8.67
C LYS A 433 -5.74 -81.49 10.06
N ARG A 434 -5.63 -80.30 10.66
CA ARG A 434 -5.49 -80.15 12.11
C ARG A 434 -6.83 -79.77 12.75
N LYS A 435 -7.35 -80.72 13.55
CA LYS A 435 -8.42 -80.50 14.53
C LYS A 435 -7.99 -79.45 15.55
N THR A 436 -8.83 -78.44 15.78
CA THR A 436 -8.79 -77.59 16.97
C THR A 436 -10.18 -77.61 17.61
N GLU A 437 -10.23 -77.92 18.91
CA GLU A 437 -11.43 -77.93 19.74
C GLU A 437 -11.92 -76.49 20.03
N PRO A 438 -13.23 -76.27 20.27
CA PRO A 438 -13.75 -74.93 20.51
C PRO A 438 -13.54 -74.52 21.97
N ALA A 439 -12.73 -73.48 22.18
CA ALA A 439 -12.64 -72.79 23.46
C ALA A 439 -13.90 -71.92 23.68
N LYS A 440 -14.68 -72.28 24.70
CA LYS A 440 -15.73 -71.43 25.29
C LYS A 440 -15.07 -70.21 25.96
N GLY A 441 -15.32 -69.01 25.45
CA GLY A 441 -15.03 -67.78 26.15
C GLY A 441 -15.14 -66.53 25.28
N SER A 442 -15.79 -65.48 25.82
CA SER A 442 -15.81 -64.08 25.33
C SER A 442 -16.90 -63.61 24.36
N SER A 443 -18.19 -63.84 24.67
CA SER A 443 -19.28 -63.12 23.95
C SER A 443 -19.29 -61.60 24.18
N LYS A 444 -18.63 -61.10 25.25
CA LYS A 444 -18.58 -59.66 25.57
C LYS A 444 -17.54 -58.89 24.75
N ILE A 445 -16.41 -59.50 24.39
CA ILE A 445 -15.32 -58.83 23.66
C ILE A 445 -15.70 -58.60 22.19
N ASN A 446 -16.42 -59.55 21.58
CA ASN A 446 -16.91 -59.41 20.20
C ASN A 446 -17.98 -58.31 20.04
N LEU A 447 -18.76 -58.01 21.08
CA LEU A 447 -19.79 -56.96 21.03
C LEU A 447 -19.19 -55.55 21.09
N PHE A 448 -18.13 -55.36 21.89
CA PHE A 448 -17.40 -54.08 21.92
C PHE A 448 -16.60 -53.83 20.63
N LEU A 449 -15.99 -54.87 20.06
CA LEU A 449 -15.33 -54.78 18.75
C LEU A 449 -16.31 -54.45 17.62
N LEU A 450 -17.49 -55.07 17.62
CA LEU A 450 -18.54 -54.79 16.64
C LEU A 450 -19.09 -53.36 16.79
N GLY A 451 -19.30 -52.89 18.04
CA GLY A 451 -19.72 -51.51 18.32
C GLY A 451 -18.68 -50.47 17.89
N GLY A 452 -17.39 -50.75 18.10
CA GLY A 452 -16.29 -49.91 17.65
C GLY A 452 -16.20 -49.81 16.12
N LEU A 453 -16.36 -50.93 15.40
CA LEU A 453 -16.37 -50.94 13.94
C LEU A 453 -17.56 -50.17 13.34
N ILE A 454 -18.74 -50.24 13.98
CA ILE A 454 -19.90 -49.45 13.57
C ILE A 454 -19.66 -47.95 13.77
N LEU A 455 -19.07 -47.54 14.89
CA LEU A 455 -18.70 -46.15 15.15
C LEU A 455 -17.68 -45.60 14.15
N ILE A 456 -16.66 -46.41 13.81
CA ILE A 456 -15.68 -46.05 12.78
C ILE A 456 -16.37 -45.93 11.41
N GLY A 457 -17.27 -46.85 11.07
CA GLY A 457 -18.05 -46.79 9.83
C GLY A 457 -18.90 -45.52 9.73
N ILE A 458 -19.59 -45.14 10.80
CA ILE A 458 -20.38 -43.90 10.87
C ILE A 458 -19.47 -42.67 10.71
N ALA A 459 -18.32 -42.65 11.38
CA ALA A 459 -17.37 -41.54 11.28
C ALA A 459 -16.81 -41.37 9.86
N VAL A 460 -16.51 -42.48 9.16
CA VAL A 460 -16.05 -42.45 7.76
C VAL A 460 -17.15 -41.93 6.82
N VAL A 461 -18.41 -42.35 7.03
CA VAL A 461 -19.54 -41.86 6.22
C VAL A 461 -19.81 -40.37 6.46
N LEU A 462 -19.75 -39.92 7.72
CA LEU A 462 -19.88 -38.50 8.04
C LEU A 462 -18.72 -37.68 7.47
N GLY A 463 -17.49 -38.18 7.58
CA GLY A 463 -16.29 -37.56 6.99
C GLY A 463 -16.37 -37.44 5.47
N ALA A 464 -16.82 -38.50 4.78
CA ALA A 464 -17.06 -38.48 3.35
C ALA A 464 -18.17 -37.48 2.96
N ALA A 465 -19.27 -37.44 3.71
CA ALA A 465 -20.35 -36.49 3.47
C ALA A 465 -19.90 -35.03 3.66
N THR A 466 -19.09 -34.74 4.67
CA THR A 466 -18.49 -33.40 4.87
C THR A 466 -17.50 -33.05 3.77
N TYR A 467 -16.70 -34.02 3.31
CA TYR A 467 -15.75 -33.83 2.22
C TYR A 467 -16.46 -33.51 0.89
N PHE A 468 -17.54 -34.24 0.58
CA PHE A 468 -18.32 -33.98 -0.64
C PHE A 468 -19.09 -32.66 -0.58
N ARG A 469 -19.59 -32.23 0.60
CA ARG A 469 -20.17 -30.88 0.75
C ARG A 469 -19.15 -29.79 0.50
N ARG A 470 -17.95 -29.92 1.09
CA ARG A 470 -16.85 -28.98 0.87
C ARG A 470 -16.43 -28.91 -0.60
N GLN A 471 -16.38 -30.04 -1.30
CA GLN A 471 -16.12 -30.06 -2.74
C GLN A 471 -17.23 -29.41 -3.58
N ALA A 472 -18.50 -29.50 -3.16
CA ALA A 472 -19.60 -28.82 -3.83
C ALA A 472 -19.50 -27.30 -3.62
N GLU A 473 -19.27 -26.86 -2.38
CA GLU A 473 -19.07 -25.45 -2.02
C GLU A 473 -17.86 -24.85 -2.78
N GLU A 474 -16.75 -25.58 -2.90
CA GLU A 474 -15.58 -25.13 -3.68
C GLU A 474 -15.86 -25.03 -5.19
N ARG A 475 -16.77 -25.84 -5.74
CA ARG A 475 -17.17 -25.75 -7.15
C ARG A 475 -18.10 -24.57 -7.40
N ASP A 476 -19.06 -24.36 -6.50
CA ASP A 476 -19.99 -23.22 -6.58
C ASP A 476 -19.22 -21.90 -6.42
N ALA A 477 -18.29 -21.83 -5.47
CA ALA A 477 -17.41 -20.66 -5.28
C ALA A 477 -16.52 -20.37 -6.50
N ARG A 478 -16.00 -21.41 -7.16
CA ARG A 478 -15.23 -21.24 -8.42
C ARG A 478 -16.11 -20.73 -9.56
N ALA A 479 -17.32 -21.26 -9.70
CA ALA A 479 -18.26 -20.81 -10.72
C ALA A 479 -18.70 -19.34 -10.49
N GLU A 480 -18.90 -18.95 -9.23
CA GLU A 480 -19.19 -17.56 -8.87
C GLU A 480 -17.99 -16.64 -9.14
N ALA A 481 -16.77 -17.06 -8.81
CA ALA A 481 -15.56 -16.31 -9.12
C ALA A 481 -15.34 -16.11 -10.62
N GLU A 482 -15.57 -17.15 -11.44
CA GLU A 482 -15.49 -17.06 -12.91
C GLU A 482 -16.56 -16.11 -13.47
N MET A 483 -17.80 -16.16 -12.97
CA MET A 483 -18.86 -15.22 -13.37
C MET A 483 -18.54 -13.77 -12.97
N GLN A 484 -17.92 -13.57 -11.81
CA GLN A 484 -17.53 -12.24 -11.35
C GLN A 484 -16.39 -11.68 -12.20
N LEU A 485 -15.36 -12.49 -12.49
CA LEU A 485 -14.26 -12.12 -13.38
C LEU A 485 -14.77 -11.74 -14.78
N GLN A 486 -15.72 -12.50 -15.32
CA GLN A 486 -16.34 -12.21 -16.61
C GLN A 486 -17.11 -10.88 -16.60
N ARG A 487 -17.81 -10.58 -15.51
CA ARG A 487 -18.54 -9.31 -15.33
C ARG A 487 -17.55 -8.13 -15.25
N ASP A 488 -16.46 -8.30 -14.53
CA ASP A 488 -15.45 -7.24 -14.36
C ASP A 488 -14.75 -6.92 -15.69
N TYR A 489 -14.41 -7.95 -16.48
CA TYR A 489 -13.86 -7.77 -17.83
C TYR A 489 -14.85 -7.10 -18.79
N GLN A 490 -16.14 -7.43 -18.69
CA GLN A 490 -17.17 -6.78 -19.48
C GLN A 490 -17.32 -5.29 -19.11
N ASN A 491 -17.34 -4.99 -17.81
CA ASN A 491 -17.40 -3.60 -17.31
C ASN A 491 -16.18 -2.77 -17.75
N GLN A 492 -14.98 -3.36 -17.73
CA GLN A 492 -13.75 -2.70 -18.17
C GLN A 492 -13.80 -2.37 -19.67
N LYS A 493 -14.24 -3.31 -20.51
CA LYS A 493 -14.44 -3.09 -21.95
C LYS A 493 -15.45 -1.97 -22.20
N GLU A 494 -16.62 -2.03 -21.57
CA GLU A 494 -17.69 -1.03 -21.73
C GLU A 494 -17.22 0.36 -21.27
N GLY A 495 -16.42 0.44 -20.20
CA GLY A 495 -15.83 1.69 -19.71
C GLY A 495 -14.87 2.34 -20.70
N GLN A 496 -13.93 1.57 -21.25
CA GLN A 496 -12.94 2.09 -22.23
C GLN A 496 -13.61 2.58 -23.51
N ILE A 497 -14.56 1.79 -24.05
CA ILE A 497 -15.30 2.16 -25.26
C ILE A 497 -16.21 3.38 -24.99
N GLY A 498 -16.86 3.42 -23.83
CA GLY A 498 -17.72 4.53 -23.42
C GLY A 498 -16.99 5.88 -23.39
N GLN A 499 -15.79 5.91 -22.79
CA GLN A 499 -14.96 7.11 -22.74
C GLN A 499 -14.59 7.64 -24.14
N LEU A 500 -14.22 6.74 -25.06
CA LEU A 500 -13.88 7.13 -26.44
C LEU A 500 -15.11 7.64 -27.22
N ARG A 501 -16.28 7.01 -27.04
CA ARG A 501 -17.54 7.49 -27.63
C ARG A 501 -17.88 8.90 -27.13
N GLU A 502 -17.68 9.17 -25.85
CA GLU A 502 -17.93 10.50 -25.26
C GLU A 502 -16.97 11.56 -25.82
N LYS A 503 -15.67 11.25 -25.93
CA LYS A 503 -14.68 12.14 -26.57
C LYS A 503 -15.03 12.46 -28.03
N ILE A 504 -15.40 11.45 -28.83
CA ILE A 504 -15.85 11.67 -30.21
C ILE A 504 -17.04 12.62 -30.25
N ALA A 505 -18.03 12.43 -29.36
CA ALA A 505 -19.21 13.29 -29.28
C ALA A 505 -18.87 14.72 -28.83
N GLU A 506 -17.90 14.90 -27.94
CA GLU A 506 -17.42 16.23 -27.52
C GLU A 506 -16.72 16.98 -28.67
N ILE A 507 -15.77 16.34 -29.36
CA ILE A 507 -15.06 16.96 -30.48
C ILE A 507 -16.06 17.29 -31.61
N THR A 508 -17.03 16.41 -31.87
CA THR A 508 -18.10 16.66 -32.85
C THR A 508 -18.92 17.89 -32.48
N ARG A 509 -19.27 18.08 -31.20
CA ARG A 509 -19.96 19.28 -30.70
C ARG A 509 -19.10 20.54 -30.88
N LYS A 510 -17.80 20.48 -30.58
CA LYS A 510 -16.85 21.59 -30.80
C LYS A 510 -16.79 21.98 -32.28
N LEU A 511 -16.77 21.02 -33.20
CA LEU A 511 -16.76 21.26 -34.64
C LEU A 511 -18.06 21.90 -35.15
N GLN A 512 -19.22 21.48 -34.64
CA GLN A 512 -20.52 22.06 -35.03
C GLN A 512 -20.68 23.53 -34.61
N ALA A 513 -19.96 23.98 -33.58
CA ALA A 513 -19.97 25.37 -33.12
C ALA A 513 -19.11 26.33 -33.98
N ILE A 514 -18.36 25.84 -34.98
CA ILE A 514 -17.48 26.66 -35.82
C ILE A 514 -18.26 27.29 -36.98
N GLU A 515 -18.61 28.57 -36.88
CA GLU A 515 -19.36 29.31 -37.92
C GLU A 515 -18.48 29.94 -39.03
N LYS A 516 -17.15 29.71 -39.03
CA LYS A 516 -16.23 30.41 -39.93
C LYS A 516 -16.13 29.77 -41.32
N PRO A 517 -16.43 30.51 -42.42
CA PRO A 517 -16.40 29.96 -43.78
C PRO A 517 -15.02 29.50 -44.26
N ALA A 518 -13.93 30.06 -43.72
CA ALA A 518 -12.55 29.67 -44.03
C ALA A 518 -12.12 28.31 -43.44
N LEU A 519 -12.86 27.79 -42.45
CA LEU A 519 -12.57 26.51 -41.79
C LEU A 519 -13.53 25.39 -42.24
N LYS A 520 -14.48 25.70 -43.12
CA LYS A 520 -15.55 24.78 -43.53
C LYS A 520 -15.04 23.53 -44.24
N GLU A 521 -13.99 23.66 -45.04
CA GLU A 521 -13.36 22.55 -45.76
C GLU A 521 -12.57 21.61 -44.82
N LYS A 522 -11.80 22.18 -43.88
CA LYS A 522 -11.10 21.39 -42.84
C LYS A 522 -12.06 20.76 -41.83
N SER A 523 -13.12 21.47 -41.45
CA SER A 523 -14.17 20.92 -40.58
C SER A 523 -14.86 19.70 -41.18
N LEU A 524 -15.04 19.67 -42.50
CA LEU A 524 -15.61 18.51 -43.20
C LEU A 524 -14.65 17.32 -43.15
N LEU A 525 -13.35 17.55 -43.35
CA LEU A 525 -12.31 16.52 -43.26
C LEU A 525 -12.23 15.90 -41.86
N TRP A 526 -12.24 16.72 -40.80
CA TRP A 526 -12.23 16.20 -39.43
C TRP A 526 -13.53 15.46 -39.09
N GLN A 527 -14.68 15.89 -39.59
CA GLN A 527 -15.94 15.14 -39.43
C GLN A 527 -15.88 13.77 -40.11
N GLU A 528 -15.28 13.68 -41.31
CA GLU A 528 -15.06 12.40 -41.98
C GLU A 528 -14.11 11.48 -41.20
N SER A 529 -13.02 12.03 -40.65
CA SER A 529 -12.10 11.30 -39.78
C SER A 529 -12.75 10.81 -38.48
N LEU A 530 -13.57 11.64 -37.82
CA LEU A 530 -14.31 11.24 -36.61
C LEU A 530 -15.34 10.15 -36.90
N ASN A 531 -16.03 10.22 -38.04
CA ASN A 531 -16.95 9.15 -38.47
C ASN A 531 -16.19 7.83 -38.71
N LYS A 532 -15.00 7.88 -39.31
CA LYS A 532 -14.15 6.71 -39.51
C LYS A 532 -13.67 6.10 -38.19
N LEU A 533 -13.31 6.95 -37.22
CA LEU A 533 -12.92 6.51 -35.87
C LEU A 533 -14.10 5.91 -35.10
N SER A 534 -15.30 6.49 -35.23
CA SER A 534 -16.52 5.92 -34.65
C SER A 534 -16.83 4.53 -35.23
N LEU A 535 -16.66 4.33 -36.54
CA LEU A 535 -16.85 3.03 -37.18
C LEU A 535 -15.84 1.99 -36.70
N ARG A 536 -14.56 2.37 -36.56
CA ARG A 536 -13.53 1.49 -35.98
C ARG A 536 -13.86 1.13 -34.52
N LEU A 537 -14.36 2.08 -33.75
CA LEU A 537 -14.77 1.84 -32.36
C LEU A 537 -15.96 0.85 -32.27
N ASP A 538 -16.91 0.91 -33.21
CA ASP A 538 -18.00 -0.07 -33.33
C ASP A 538 -17.50 -1.46 -33.77
N GLU A 539 -16.35 -1.57 -34.43
CA GLU A 539 -15.69 -2.85 -34.72
C GLU A 539 -15.01 -3.43 -33.47
N VAL A 540 -14.34 -2.58 -32.68
CA VAL A 540 -13.74 -2.96 -31.38
C VAL A 540 -14.82 -3.43 -30.40
N ASP A 541 -16.00 -2.80 -30.42
CA ASP A 541 -17.13 -3.21 -29.58
C ASP A 541 -17.65 -4.62 -29.89
N LYS A 542 -17.37 -5.15 -31.09
CA LYS A 542 -17.73 -6.53 -31.49
C LYS A 542 -16.70 -7.57 -31.05
N ILE A 543 -15.51 -7.16 -30.61
CA ILE A 543 -14.46 -8.08 -30.15
C ILE A 543 -14.93 -8.71 -28.82
N PRO A 544 -14.86 -10.05 -28.66
CA PRO A 544 -15.25 -10.68 -27.41
C PRO A 544 -14.31 -10.27 -26.25
N TYR A 545 -14.86 -10.21 -25.03
CA TYR A 545 -14.18 -9.68 -23.84
C TYR A 545 -12.99 -10.52 -23.37
N ASP A 546 -12.78 -11.71 -23.92
CA ASP A 546 -11.62 -12.57 -23.66
C ASP A 546 -10.34 -12.07 -24.35
N GLN A 547 -10.45 -11.10 -25.26
CA GLN A 547 -9.34 -10.48 -25.99
C GLN A 547 -9.01 -9.06 -25.51
N LEU A 548 -8.96 -8.83 -24.19
CA LEU A 548 -8.74 -7.48 -23.63
C LEU A 548 -7.45 -6.79 -24.07
N GLN A 549 -6.37 -7.55 -24.31
CA GLN A 549 -5.13 -6.95 -24.82
C GLN A 549 -5.32 -6.34 -26.21
N GLN A 550 -6.07 -7.01 -27.08
CA GLN A 550 -6.39 -6.50 -28.42
C GLN A 550 -7.31 -5.28 -28.33
N ILE A 551 -8.36 -5.36 -27.49
CA ILE A 551 -9.28 -4.25 -27.25
C ILE A 551 -8.54 -3.01 -26.73
N SER A 552 -7.68 -3.19 -25.73
CA SER A 552 -6.90 -2.10 -25.13
C SER A 552 -5.93 -1.47 -26.13
N GLN A 553 -5.29 -2.29 -26.98
CA GLN A 553 -4.41 -1.81 -28.04
C GLN A 553 -5.18 -0.98 -29.08
N ASP A 554 -6.31 -1.49 -29.57
CA ASP A 554 -7.13 -0.81 -30.57
C ASP A 554 -7.74 0.50 -30.00
N CYS A 555 -8.19 0.48 -28.74
CA CYS A 555 -8.65 1.68 -28.04
C CYS A 555 -7.54 2.72 -27.87
N SER A 556 -6.31 2.30 -27.57
CA SER A 556 -5.15 3.20 -27.46
C SER A 556 -4.80 3.86 -28.80
N GLU A 557 -4.86 3.11 -29.89
CA GLU A 557 -4.63 3.66 -31.24
C GLU A 557 -5.72 4.67 -31.64
N ILE A 558 -6.99 4.38 -31.33
CA ILE A 558 -8.11 5.29 -31.53
C ILE A 558 -7.94 6.58 -30.69
N ASP A 559 -7.54 6.47 -29.42
CA ASP A 559 -7.30 7.63 -28.54
C ASP A 559 -6.17 8.53 -29.08
N LYS A 560 -5.08 7.94 -29.60
CA LYS A 560 -3.98 8.69 -30.23
C LYS A 560 -4.43 9.47 -31.45
N GLU A 561 -5.22 8.85 -32.33
CA GLU A 561 -5.78 9.55 -33.49
C GLU A 561 -6.78 10.64 -33.09
N LEU A 562 -7.58 10.41 -32.04
CA LEU A 562 -8.50 11.42 -31.50
C LEU A 562 -7.77 12.63 -30.92
N LYS A 563 -6.72 12.42 -30.12
CA LYS A 563 -5.89 13.50 -29.56
C LYS A 563 -5.31 14.38 -30.65
N LYS A 564 -4.78 13.78 -31.72
CA LYS A 564 -4.25 14.54 -32.86
C LYS A 564 -5.32 15.45 -33.50
N ILE A 565 -6.54 14.95 -33.67
CA ILE A 565 -7.65 15.76 -34.22
C ILE A 565 -8.03 16.86 -33.22
N GLU A 566 -8.11 16.54 -31.93
CA GLU A 566 -8.43 17.51 -30.88
C GLU A 566 -7.39 18.65 -30.81
N ASP A 567 -6.11 18.34 -30.87
CA ASP A 567 -5.01 19.32 -30.89
C ASP A 567 -5.09 20.22 -32.12
N GLU A 568 -5.29 19.65 -33.32
CA GLU A 568 -5.48 20.42 -34.55
C GLU A 568 -6.71 21.35 -34.50
N VAL A 569 -7.80 20.91 -33.85
CA VAL A 569 -9.01 21.72 -33.65
C VAL A 569 -8.76 22.85 -32.64
N ASN A 570 -8.07 22.56 -31.54
CA ASN A 570 -7.75 23.52 -30.48
C ASN A 570 -6.75 24.59 -30.94
N ASP A 571 -5.70 24.20 -31.68
CA ASP A 571 -4.70 25.12 -32.24
C ASP A 571 -5.33 26.17 -33.18
N LEU A 572 -6.35 25.76 -33.95
CA LEU A 572 -7.06 26.64 -34.87
C LEU A 572 -8.11 27.52 -34.17
N GLN A 573 -8.58 27.14 -32.97
CA GLN A 573 -9.37 28.01 -32.09
C GLN A 573 -8.48 29.02 -31.34
N GLY A 574 -7.25 28.64 -30.98
CA GLY A 574 -6.27 29.47 -30.25
C GLY A 574 -5.62 30.61 -31.06
N LEU A 575 -5.67 30.56 -32.40
CA LEU A 575 -5.14 31.61 -33.29
C LEU A 575 -6.08 32.83 -33.49
N ILE A 576 -7.14 32.95 -32.68
CA ILE A 576 -8.10 34.06 -32.76
C ILE A 576 -7.99 34.86 -31.45
N PRO A 577 -7.51 36.11 -31.46
CA PRO A 577 -7.54 36.96 -30.27
C PRO A 577 -9.01 37.18 -29.86
N SER A 578 -9.36 36.80 -28.63
CA SER A 578 -10.69 36.97 -28.03
C SER A 578 -10.98 38.40 -27.56
N THR A 579 -10.37 39.42 -28.17
CA THR A 579 -10.60 40.82 -27.80
C THR A 579 -10.54 41.73 -29.02
N PHE A 580 -11.64 41.86 -29.76
CA PHE A 580 -12.04 43.11 -30.41
C PHE A 580 -13.45 42.92 -30.98
N THR A 581 -14.47 43.39 -30.26
CA THR A 581 -15.67 44.09 -30.77
C THR A 581 -16.69 44.27 -29.65
N ASN A 582 -16.47 45.28 -28.80
CA ASN A 582 -17.53 46.12 -28.26
C ASN A 582 -16.90 47.35 -27.57
N ARG A 583 -16.45 48.29 -28.40
CA ARG A 583 -16.34 49.70 -27.98
C ARG A 583 -17.02 50.52 -29.06
N GLU A 584 -18.08 51.21 -28.65
CA GLU A 584 -18.78 52.20 -29.46
C GLU A 584 -17.80 53.28 -29.96
N PRO A 585 -18.02 53.84 -31.17
CA PRO A 585 -17.14 54.85 -31.71
C PRO A 585 -17.38 56.20 -31.03
N VAL A 586 -16.38 56.71 -30.32
CA VAL A 586 -16.31 58.12 -29.95
C VAL A 586 -16.13 58.94 -31.23
N ARG A 587 -17.14 59.75 -31.57
CA ARG A 587 -17.07 60.75 -32.65
C ARG A 587 -16.12 61.87 -32.25
N VAL A 588 -15.23 62.23 -33.18
CA VAL A 588 -14.36 63.42 -33.13
C VAL A 588 -15.13 64.64 -33.62
#